data_AF-A0A961DDV2-F1
#
_entry.id   AF-A0A961DDV2-F1
#
_cell.length_a   1.000
_cell.length_b   1.000
_cell.length_c   1.000
_cell.angle_alpha   90.00
_cell.angle_beta   90.00
_cell.angle_gamma   90.00
#
_symmetry.space_group_name_H-M   'P 1'
#
loop_
_entity.id
_entity.type
_entity.pdbx_description
1 polymer ?
#
loop_
_entity_poly.entity_id
_entity_poly.type
_entity_poly.pdbx_seq_one_letter_code
_entity_poly.pdbx_strand_id
1 'polypeptide(L)'
;MNFSHQPSPFLRRDILGGLGSIAVASMLKAEEGWQPPSGLPMLPQRAKRVIWLFMRGGVSHMESFDPKPMLTKYAGKSIEETPYKDVLAPEKLKNVRVVVVNDANGKQRNVIYPL
;
A
#
# COMPACT_ATOMS: atom_id res chain seq x y z
N MET A 1 -40.87 66.04 -21.71
CA MET A 1 -40.18 64.74 -21.73
C MET A 1 -38.83 64.91 -21.06
N ASN A 2 -38.62 64.33 -19.87
CA ASN A 2 -37.31 64.29 -19.21
C ASN A 2 -37.16 62.91 -18.57
N PHE A 3 -36.25 62.09 -19.09
CA PHE A 3 -35.87 60.80 -18.52
C PHE A 3 -34.71 61.02 -17.55
N SER A 4 -34.89 60.69 -16.27
CA SER A 4 -33.79 60.57 -15.31
C SER A 4 -33.59 59.08 -15.00
N HIS A 5 -32.44 58.54 -15.43
CA HIS A 5 -32.01 57.18 -15.11
C HIS A 5 -31.21 57.23 -13.81
N GLN A 6 -31.73 56.64 -12.74
CA GLN A 6 -30.98 56.47 -11.49
C GLN A 6 -30.24 55.13 -11.54
N PRO A 7 -28.91 55.07 -11.40
CA PRO A 7 -28.21 53.80 -11.27
C PRO A 7 -28.50 53.20 -9.90
N SER A 8 -29.05 51.99 -9.87
CA SER A 8 -29.27 51.23 -8.64
C SER A 8 -27.91 50.78 -8.04
N PRO A 9 -27.73 50.89 -6.71
CA PRO A 9 -26.51 50.46 -6.05
C PRO A 9 -26.54 48.93 -5.84
N PHE A 10 -26.29 48.18 -6.90
CA PHE A 10 -26.21 46.70 -6.83
C PHE A 10 -24.88 46.15 -6.28
N LEU A 11 -24.05 46.99 -5.67
CA LEU A 11 -22.71 46.56 -5.26
C LEU A 11 -22.37 47.20 -3.92
N ARG A 12 -22.48 46.43 -2.82
CA ARG A 12 -21.64 46.53 -1.60
C ARG A 12 -22.07 45.64 -0.42
N ARG A 13 -23.31 45.15 -0.33
CA ARG A 13 -23.80 44.50 0.93
C ARG A 13 -23.74 42.96 0.97
N ASP A 14 -23.80 42.27 -0.17
CA ASP A 14 -23.99 40.80 -0.16
C ASP A 14 -22.68 39.99 -0.07
N ILE A 15 -21.52 40.60 -0.37
CA ILE A 15 -20.23 39.90 -0.32
C ILE A 15 -19.70 39.75 1.12
N LEU A 16 -20.07 40.67 2.03
CA LEU A 16 -19.60 40.67 3.41
C LEU A 16 -20.29 39.59 4.28
N GLY A 17 -21.53 39.21 3.95
CA GLY A 17 -22.27 38.18 4.69
C GLY A 17 -21.86 36.74 4.37
N GLY A 18 -21.31 36.49 3.17
CA GLY A 18 -20.94 35.13 2.72
C GLY A 18 -19.57 34.67 3.22
N LEU A 19 -18.54 35.52 3.12
CA LEU A 19 -17.18 35.13 3.52
C LEU A 19 -16.97 35.15 5.04
N GLY A 20 -17.58 36.13 5.73
CA GLY A 20 -17.51 36.22 7.18
C GLY A 20 -18.16 35.03 7.89
N SER A 21 -19.29 34.54 7.36
CA SER A 21 -19.96 33.35 7.90
C SER A 21 -19.17 32.06 7.67
N ILE A 22 -18.49 31.92 6.52
CA ILE A 22 -17.56 30.79 6.27
C ILE A 22 -16.39 30.81 7.25
N ALA A 23 -15.81 31.99 7.53
CA ALA A 23 -14.71 32.13 8.47
C ALA A 23 -15.11 31.80 9.92
N VAL A 24 -16.31 32.22 10.35
CA VAL A 24 -16.83 31.86 11.68
C VAL A 24 -17.16 30.36 11.75
N ALA A 25 -17.74 29.78 10.70
CA ALA A 25 -18.03 28.34 10.65
C ALA A 25 -16.74 27.49 10.63
N SER A 26 -15.65 27.96 10.01
CA SER A 26 -14.38 27.24 10.02
C SER A 26 -13.69 27.31 11.39
N MET A 27 -13.79 28.45 12.09
CA MET A 27 -13.32 28.56 13.48
C MET A 27 -14.11 27.65 14.43
N LEU A 28 -15.44 27.61 14.30
CA LEU A 28 -16.30 26.69 15.05
C LEU A 28 -16.07 25.20 14.71
N LYS A 29 -15.54 24.89 13.52
CA LYS A 29 -15.13 23.51 13.20
C LYS A 29 -13.70 23.18 13.62
N ALA A 30 -12.83 24.18 13.73
CA ALA A 30 -11.45 23.99 14.17
C ALA A 30 -11.35 23.68 15.67
N GLU A 31 -12.39 23.98 16.45
CA GLU A 31 -12.48 23.59 17.87
C GLU A 31 -12.87 22.11 18.06
N GLU A 32 -13.37 21.44 17.01
CA GLU A 32 -13.41 19.97 16.95
C GLU A 32 -11.97 19.46 16.78
N GLY A 33 -11.31 19.21 17.91
CA GLY A 33 -9.95 18.65 17.94
C GLY A 33 -9.84 17.34 17.16
N TRP A 34 -8.61 16.94 16.85
CA TRP A 34 -8.35 15.68 16.16
C TRP A 34 -8.98 14.50 16.88
N GLN A 35 -9.81 13.74 16.16
CA GLN A 35 -10.42 12.51 16.65
C GLN A 35 -9.69 11.30 16.06
N PRO A 36 -9.36 10.28 16.85
CA PRO A 36 -8.75 9.07 16.33
C PRO A 36 -9.72 8.39 15.35
N PRO A 37 -9.21 7.87 14.22
CA PRO A 37 -10.05 7.19 13.24
C PRO A 37 -10.70 5.96 13.89
N SER A 38 -11.98 5.73 13.61
CA SER A 38 -12.78 4.64 14.19
C SER A 38 -12.33 3.24 13.78
N GLY A 39 -11.38 3.12 12.85
CA GLY A 39 -10.94 1.86 12.26
C GLY A 39 -11.99 1.19 11.37
N LEU A 40 -13.19 1.78 11.26
CA LEU A 40 -14.27 1.27 10.44
C LEU A 40 -14.15 1.80 9.01
N PRO A 41 -14.37 0.96 7.99
CA PRO A 41 -14.35 1.40 6.62
C PRO A 41 -15.50 2.39 6.39
N MET A 42 -15.18 3.57 5.83
CA MET A 42 -16.17 4.62 5.54
C MET A 42 -17.21 4.18 4.50
N LEU A 43 -16.92 3.13 3.73
CA LEU A 43 -17.78 2.59 2.68
C LEU A 43 -17.81 1.07 2.74
N PRO A 44 -18.95 0.42 2.42
CA PRO A 44 -19.04 -1.02 2.31
C PRO A 44 -18.11 -1.51 1.19
N GLN A 45 -17.06 -2.24 1.57
CA GLN A 45 -16.10 -2.79 0.62
C GLN A 45 -16.74 -3.96 -0.14
N ARG A 46 -17.00 -3.80 -1.45
CA ARG A 46 -17.45 -4.91 -2.33
C ARG A 46 -16.37 -5.22 -3.36
N ALA A 47 -15.91 -6.47 -3.41
CA ALA A 47 -14.99 -6.93 -4.45
C ALA A 47 -15.67 -6.84 -5.82
N LYS A 48 -15.06 -6.11 -6.76
CA LYS A 48 -15.60 -5.93 -8.13
C LYS A 48 -15.34 -7.15 -9.02
N ARG A 49 -14.23 -7.84 -8.78
CA ARG A 49 -13.71 -8.97 -9.57
C ARG A 49 -12.95 -9.92 -8.65
N VAL A 50 -13.05 -11.21 -8.91
CA VAL A 50 -12.32 -12.27 -8.19
C VAL A 50 -11.55 -13.09 -9.22
N ILE A 51 -10.24 -13.21 -9.06
CA ILE A 51 -9.38 -14.05 -9.91
C ILE A 51 -9.09 -15.33 -9.11
N TRP A 52 -9.43 -16.49 -9.68
CA TRP A 52 -9.11 -17.80 -9.11
C TRP A 52 -7.92 -18.40 -9.83
N LEU A 53 -6.88 -18.75 -9.08
CA LEU A 53 -5.67 -19.37 -9.59
C LEU A 53 -5.57 -20.81 -9.08
N PHE A 54 -5.54 -21.79 -9.99
CA PHE A 54 -5.30 -23.19 -9.66
C PHE A 54 -3.83 -23.52 -9.86
N MET A 55 -3.07 -23.52 -8.77
CA MET A 55 -1.64 -23.82 -8.79
C MET A 55 -1.40 -25.27 -8.34
N ARG A 56 -0.89 -26.13 -9.23
CA ARG A 56 -0.41 -27.47 -8.83
C ARG A 56 0.74 -27.31 -7.83
N GLY A 57 0.51 -27.69 -6.57
CA GLY A 57 1.49 -27.56 -5.50
C GLY A 57 1.34 -26.32 -4.61
N GLY A 58 0.30 -25.50 -4.81
CA GLY A 58 0.01 -24.33 -3.98
C GLY A 58 0.83 -23.09 -4.34
N VAL A 59 0.58 -22.00 -3.60
CA VAL A 59 1.37 -20.77 -3.71
C VAL A 59 2.71 -20.97 -3.02
N SER A 60 3.80 -20.61 -3.71
CA SER A 60 5.09 -20.55 -3.03
C SER A 60 5.05 -19.40 -2.00
N HIS A 61 5.83 -19.52 -0.93
CA HIS A 61 5.95 -18.42 0.02
C HIS A 61 6.49 -17.14 -0.64
N MET A 62 7.30 -17.28 -1.71
CA MET A 62 7.77 -16.15 -2.51
C MET A 62 6.64 -15.48 -3.30
N GLU A 63 5.62 -16.23 -3.75
CA GLU A 63 4.46 -15.69 -4.47
C GLU A 63 3.43 -14.99 -3.56
N SER A 64 3.59 -15.09 -2.24
CA SER A 64 2.66 -14.49 -1.29
C SER A 64 2.96 -12.99 -1.13
N PHE A 65 1.92 -12.14 -1.19
CA PHE A 65 2.03 -10.68 -1.08
C PHE A 65 2.40 -10.14 0.34
N ASP A 66 2.89 -11.00 1.23
CA ASP A 66 3.35 -10.62 2.55
C ASP A 66 4.72 -9.91 2.48
N PRO A 67 4.91 -8.74 3.14
CA PRO A 67 6.20 -8.06 3.19
C PRO A 67 7.30 -8.93 3.82
N LYS A 68 8.40 -9.16 3.10
CA LYS A 68 9.53 -9.99 3.57
C LYS A 68 10.79 -9.15 3.75
N PRO A 69 10.94 -8.48 4.91
CA PRO A 69 12.01 -7.51 5.12
C PRO A 69 13.41 -8.13 4.99
N MET A 70 13.58 -9.41 5.34
CA MET A 70 14.86 -10.10 5.21
C MET A 70 15.23 -10.37 3.74
N LEU A 71 14.27 -10.69 2.87
CA LEU A 71 14.55 -10.86 1.44
C LEU A 71 14.97 -9.54 0.81
N THR A 72 14.32 -8.43 1.18
CA THR A 72 14.74 -7.09 0.74
C THR A 72 16.13 -6.73 1.27
N LYS A 73 16.41 -7.00 2.55
CA LYS A 73 17.70 -6.67 3.19
C LYS A 73 18.89 -7.41 2.58
N TYR A 74 18.69 -8.66 2.18
CA TYR A 74 19.74 -9.53 1.63
C TYR A 74 19.59 -9.75 0.12
N ALA A 75 18.78 -8.94 -0.57
CA ALA A 75 18.58 -9.02 -2.00
C ALA A 75 19.92 -8.93 -2.77
N GLY A 76 20.13 -9.85 -3.70
CA GLY A 76 21.35 -9.93 -4.51
C GLY A 76 22.56 -10.55 -3.82
N LYS A 77 22.47 -10.88 -2.52
CA LYS A 77 23.55 -11.57 -1.79
C LYS A 77 23.42 -13.08 -1.91
N SER A 78 24.54 -13.77 -1.75
CA SER A 78 24.57 -15.21 -1.52
C SER A 78 24.04 -15.54 -0.12
N ILE A 79 23.39 -16.69 0.05
CA ILE A 79 22.99 -17.24 1.35
C ILE A 79 24.19 -17.31 2.32
N GLU A 80 25.40 -17.55 1.81
CA GLU A 80 26.64 -17.59 2.61
C GLU A 80 26.97 -16.25 3.28
N GLU A 81 26.57 -15.14 2.66
CA GLU A 81 26.81 -13.77 3.15
C GLU A 81 25.73 -13.32 4.15
N THR A 82 24.78 -14.21 4.45
CA THR A 82 23.69 -13.94 5.40
C THR A 82 23.93 -14.64 6.74
N PRO A 83 23.21 -14.23 7.80
CA PRO A 83 23.21 -14.96 9.07
C PRO A 83 22.76 -16.43 8.95
N TYR A 84 22.13 -16.81 7.82
CA TYR A 84 21.53 -18.13 7.59
C TYR A 84 22.45 -19.09 6.82
N LYS A 85 23.77 -18.86 6.82
CA LYS A 85 24.75 -19.74 6.14
C LYS A 85 24.67 -21.21 6.58
N ASP A 86 24.14 -21.49 7.76
CA ASP A 86 23.98 -22.82 8.32
C ASP A 86 23.00 -23.70 7.53
N VAL A 87 22.15 -23.11 6.67
CA VAL A 87 21.27 -23.87 5.77
C VAL A 87 22.04 -24.59 4.67
N LEU A 88 23.27 -24.15 4.36
CA LEU A 88 24.16 -24.76 3.39
C LEU A 88 25.08 -25.83 4.00
N ALA A 89 24.88 -26.18 5.28
CA ALA A 89 25.70 -27.20 5.93
C ALA A 89 25.59 -28.56 5.19
N PRO A 90 26.71 -29.29 4.99
CA PRO A 90 26.71 -30.56 4.23
C PRO A 90 25.73 -31.60 4.79
N GLU A 91 25.53 -31.60 6.11
CA GLU A 91 24.59 -32.50 6.79
C GLU A 91 23.14 -32.24 6.38
N LYS A 92 22.75 -30.96 6.20
CA LYS A 92 21.40 -30.58 5.76
C LYS A 92 21.22 -30.82 4.26
N LEU A 93 22.26 -30.57 3.46
CA LEU A 93 22.23 -30.79 2.01
C LEU A 93 22.08 -32.28 1.65
N LYS A 94 22.63 -33.21 2.44
CA LYS A 94 22.43 -34.65 2.26
C LYS A 94 20.97 -35.09 2.36
N ASN A 95 20.16 -34.35 3.10
CA ASN A 95 18.73 -34.63 3.25
C ASN A 95 17.90 -34.10 2.07
N VAL A 96 18.47 -33.25 1.22
CA VAL A 96 17.80 -32.72 0.03
C VAL A 96 17.74 -33.82 -1.03
N ARG A 97 16.55 -34.37 -1.24
CA ARG A 97 16.30 -35.28 -2.36
C ARG A 97 16.19 -34.48 -3.65
N VAL A 98 17.27 -34.49 -4.42
CA VAL A 98 17.26 -34.06 -5.82
C VAL A 98 16.92 -35.28 -6.68
N VAL A 99 15.74 -35.30 -7.28
CA VAL A 99 15.24 -36.46 -8.04
C VAL A 99 15.96 -36.61 -9.38
N VAL A 100 16.41 -35.49 -9.97
CA VAL A 100 17.17 -35.46 -11.21
C VAL A 100 18.35 -34.51 -11.04
N VAL A 101 19.57 -35.04 -11.12
CA VAL A 101 20.78 -34.22 -11.05
C VAL A 101 20.94 -33.48 -12.39
N ASN A 102 21.18 -32.16 -12.35
CA ASN A 102 21.28 -31.27 -13.52
C ASN A 102 19.99 -30.99 -14.32
N ASP A 103 18.80 -31.27 -13.80
CA ASP A 103 17.58 -30.66 -14.36
C ASP A 103 17.42 -29.21 -13.85
N ALA A 104 16.58 -28.42 -14.54
CA ALA A 104 16.33 -27.03 -14.15
C ALA A 104 15.67 -26.91 -12.75
N ASN A 105 15.13 -28.01 -12.21
CA ASN A 105 14.41 -28.06 -10.93
C ASN A 105 15.30 -28.48 -9.74
N GLY A 106 16.43 -29.14 -10.00
CA GLY A 106 17.40 -29.61 -9.02
C GLY A 106 18.55 -28.64 -8.79
N LYS A 107 18.62 -27.55 -9.56
CA LYS A 107 19.62 -26.50 -9.38
C LYS A 107 19.29 -25.66 -8.14
N GLN A 108 20.05 -25.85 -7.06
CA GLN A 108 20.01 -24.97 -5.91
C GLN A 108 20.49 -23.58 -6.31
N ARG A 109 19.66 -22.57 -6.03
CA ARG A 109 19.99 -21.18 -6.26
C ARG A 109 20.39 -20.57 -4.92
N ASN A 110 21.66 -20.19 -4.82
CA ASN A 110 22.22 -19.65 -3.59
C ASN A 110 22.12 -18.11 -3.53
N VAL A 111 21.73 -17.46 -4.63
CA VAL A 111 21.52 -16.02 -4.69
C VAL A 111 20.10 -15.70 -4.27
N ILE A 112 19.96 -14.76 -3.34
CA ILE A 112 18.67 -14.28 -2.86
C ILE A 112 18.08 -13.32 -3.90
N TYR A 113 16.90 -13.66 -4.41
CA TYR A 113 16.19 -12.82 -5.35
C TYR A 113 15.58 -11.59 -4.65
N PRO A 114 15.68 -10.39 -5.25
CA PRO A 114 14.92 -9.24 -4.78
C PRO A 114 13.41 -9.52 -4.92
N LEU A 115 12.64 -9.00 -3.97
CA LEU A 115 11.19 -8.82 -4.09
C LEU A 115 10.88 -7.48 -4.73
#